data_AF-W1DKT2-F1
#
_entry.id   AF-W1DKT2-F1
#
_cell.length_a   1.000
_cell.length_b   1.000
_cell.length_c   1.000
_cell.angle_alpha   90.00
_cell.angle_beta   90.00
_cell.angle_gamma   90.00
#
_symmetry.space_group_name_H-M   'P 1'
#
loop_
_entity.id
_entity.type
_entity.pdbx_description
1 polymer ?
#
loop_
_entity_poly.entity_id
_entity_poly.type
_entity_poly.pdbx_seq_one_letter_code
_entity_poly.pdbx_strand_id
1 'polypeptide(L)'
;MRYQRFPFFATLRHNAGPFTWAILLICIAVFILQNLLGDQPVMIWLAWPYDPSLQFEAWRYFSHAFMHFSLMHILFNLLWWWYLGGAVEKRIGSGKLVVITVISALLSGFVQHQFSGPWFGGLSGVVYALMGYVWLRGERDPQSGIYLQRGLILFSLVWLIAGWFDVFRHGDRQRRARGWSGDRPGDGVLLIPYMGENAHKDLPTGVG
;
A
#
# COMPACT_ATOMS: atom_id res chain seq x y z
N MET A 1 5.35 -22.52 35.84
CA MET A 1 5.09 -22.01 34.47
C MET A 1 6.37 -21.37 33.95
N ARG A 2 7.07 -22.01 33.00
CA ARG A 2 8.29 -21.44 32.38
C ARG A 2 7.86 -20.45 31.30
N TYR A 3 8.13 -19.17 31.52
CA TYR A 3 8.00 -18.15 30.47
C TYR A 3 9.05 -18.47 29.39
N GLN A 4 8.66 -19.14 28.32
CA GLN A 4 9.49 -19.25 27.13
C GLN A 4 9.68 -17.83 26.59
N ARG A 5 10.85 -17.24 26.81
CA ARG A 5 11.27 -16.02 26.11
C ARG A 5 11.35 -16.38 24.63
N PHE A 6 10.29 -16.10 23.88
CA PHE A 6 10.36 -16.07 22.42
C PHE A 6 11.41 -15.01 22.05
N PRO A 7 12.53 -15.37 21.41
CA PRO A 7 13.49 -14.38 20.97
C PRO A 7 12.84 -13.65 19.80
N PHE A 8 12.25 -12.50 20.07
CA PHE A 8 11.54 -11.64 19.11
C PHE A 8 12.32 -11.49 17.79
N PHE A 9 13.63 -11.27 17.88
CA PHE A 9 14.53 -11.12 16.73
C PHE A 9 14.84 -12.43 15.98
N ALA A 10 14.83 -13.59 16.65
CA ALA A 10 15.00 -14.89 15.99
C ALA A 10 13.73 -15.28 15.23
N THR A 11 12.55 -14.96 15.76
CA THR A 11 11.27 -15.09 15.06
C THR A 11 11.19 -14.11 13.88
N LEU A 12 11.75 -12.90 14.01
CA LEU A 12 11.80 -11.89 12.95
C LEU A 12 12.59 -12.34 11.70
N ARG A 13 13.78 -12.92 11.91
CA ARG A 13 14.66 -13.34 10.80
C ARG A 13 14.24 -14.67 10.18
N HIS A 14 13.54 -15.52 10.93
CA HIS A 14 13.12 -16.86 10.52
C HIS A 14 11.75 -16.88 9.79
N ASN A 15 10.99 -15.78 9.78
CA ASN A 15 9.60 -15.77 9.30
C ASN A 15 9.38 -15.20 7.89
N ALA A 16 10.34 -14.46 7.32
CA ALA A 16 10.19 -13.86 5.99
C ALA A 16 11.09 -14.55 4.97
N GLY A 17 10.50 -15.01 3.86
CA GLY A 17 11.24 -15.60 2.75
C GLY A 17 11.84 -14.53 1.81
N PRO A 18 12.52 -14.97 0.74
CA PRO A 18 13.26 -14.08 -0.14
C PRO A 18 12.36 -13.04 -0.83
N PHE A 19 11.13 -13.38 -1.19
CA PHE A 19 10.23 -12.44 -1.86
C PHE A 19 9.69 -11.40 -0.88
N THR A 20 9.36 -11.81 0.35
CA THR A 20 8.94 -10.87 1.40
C THR A 20 10.04 -9.83 1.66
N TRP A 21 11.30 -10.26 1.76
CA TRP A 21 12.44 -9.36 1.92
C TRP A 21 12.69 -8.46 0.72
N ALA A 22 12.57 -8.99 -0.50
CA ALA A 22 12.77 -8.20 -1.72
C ALA A 22 11.80 -7.01 -1.77
N ILE A 23 10.50 -7.25 -1.57
CA ILE A 23 9.49 -6.19 -1.57
C ILE A 23 9.73 -5.19 -0.43
N LEU A 24 10.09 -5.68 0.76
CA LEU A 24 10.39 -4.82 1.91
C LEU A 24 11.54 -3.85 1.60
N LEU A 25 12.65 -4.37 1.05
CA LEU A 25 13.81 -3.55 0.68
C LEU A 25 13.50 -2.55 -0.43
N ILE A 26 12.73 -2.97 -1.45
CA ILE A 26 12.31 -2.08 -2.55
C ILE A 26 11.47 -0.93 -2.02
N CYS A 27 10.46 -1.19 -1.18
CA CYS A 27 9.63 -0.14 -0.59
C CYS A 27 10.44 0.84 0.25
N ILE A 28 11.41 0.35 1.05
CA ILE A 28 12.30 1.23 1.83
C ILE A 28 13.18 2.08 0.91
N ALA A 29 13.75 1.49 -0.13
CA ALA A 29 14.60 2.22 -1.08
C ALA A 29 13.82 3.32 -1.82
N VAL A 30 12.60 3.00 -2.29
CA VAL A 30 11.71 3.97 -2.95
C VAL A 30 11.31 5.08 -1.97
N PHE A 31 11.00 4.75 -0.72
CA PHE A 31 10.66 5.75 0.28
C PHE A 31 11.83 6.68 0.61
N ILE A 32 13.05 6.15 0.72
CA ILE A 32 14.26 6.99 0.88
C ILE A 32 14.42 7.91 -0.34
N LEU A 33 14.23 7.38 -1.55
CA LEU A 33 14.30 8.17 -2.79
C LEU A 33 13.27 9.30 -2.82
N GLN A 34 12.03 9.04 -2.39
CA GLN A 34 10.97 10.05 -2.24
C GLN A 34 11.36 11.14 -1.23
N ASN A 35 12.05 10.78 -0.13
CA ASN A 35 12.52 11.76 0.85
C ASN A 35 13.70 12.61 0.34
N LEU A 36 14.51 12.08 -0.58
CA LEU A 36 15.66 12.79 -1.16
C LEU A 36 15.27 13.68 -2.34
N LEU A 37 14.43 13.18 -3.24
CA LEU A 37 14.05 13.86 -4.50
C LEU A 37 12.71 14.60 -4.41
N GLY A 38 11.87 14.26 -3.43
CA GLY A 38 10.47 14.66 -3.37
C GLY A 38 9.54 13.60 -3.99
N ASP A 39 8.25 13.68 -3.65
CA ASP A 39 7.24 12.72 -4.11
C ASP A 39 6.95 12.85 -5.60
N GLN A 40 6.79 14.08 -6.12
CA GLN A 40 6.41 14.27 -7.52
C GLN A 40 7.40 13.67 -8.52
N PRO A 41 8.73 13.88 -8.38
CA PRO A 41 9.69 13.28 -9.31
C PRO A 41 9.63 11.76 -9.33
N VAL A 42 9.41 11.12 -8.18
CA VAL A 42 9.29 9.64 -8.11
C VAL A 42 7.97 9.16 -8.71
N MET A 43 6.86 9.86 -8.44
CA MET A 43 5.54 9.50 -8.99
C MET A 43 5.50 9.58 -10.51
N ILE A 44 6.18 10.55 -11.14
CA ILE A 44 6.24 10.65 -12.60
C ILE A 44 6.77 9.36 -13.23
N TRP A 45 7.67 8.64 -12.56
CA TRP A 45 8.24 7.38 -13.05
C TRP A 45 7.45 6.13 -12.63
N LEU A 46 6.87 6.13 -11.42
CA LEU A 46 6.33 4.92 -10.80
C LEU A 46 4.81 4.89 -10.66
N ALA A 47 4.10 6.01 -10.85
CA ALA A 47 2.64 6.06 -10.77
C ALA A 47 1.98 5.29 -11.92
N TRP A 48 0.71 4.94 -11.69
CA TRP A 48 -0.17 4.34 -12.70
C TRP A 48 -0.17 5.20 -13.99
N PRO A 49 -0.36 4.61 -15.19
CA PRO A 49 -0.37 5.38 -16.43
C PRO A 49 -1.36 6.55 -16.37
N TYR A 50 -0.82 7.77 -16.43
CA TYR A 50 -1.60 9.01 -16.34
C TYR A 50 -1.78 9.70 -17.70
N ASP A 51 -1.11 9.19 -18.74
CA ASP A 51 -1.19 9.68 -20.11
C ASP A 51 -1.25 8.49 -21.08
N PRO A 52 -1.99 8.57 -22.21
CA PRO A 52 -2.07 7.49 -23.18
C PRO A 52 -0.72 7.04 -23.75
N SER A 53 0.29 7.91 -23.80
CA SER A 53 1.65 7.54 -24.24
C SER A 53 2.32 6.53 -23.29
N LEU A 54 1.90 6.49 -22.02
CA LEU A 54 2.50 5.66 -20.96
C LEU A 54 1.80 4.31 -20.79
N GLN A 55 0.75 4.02 -21.57
CA GLN A 55 -0.04 2.78 -21.44
C GLN A 55 0.78 1.50 -21.71
N PHE A 56 1.88 1.61 -22.47
CA PHE A 56 2.76 0.48 -22.76
C PHE A 56 3.90 0.32 -21.73
N GLU A 57 3.99 1.22 -20.75
CA GLU A 57 4.96 1.13 -19.66
C GLU A 57 4.48 0.12 -18.61
N ALA A 58 4.67 -1.17 -18.90
CA ALA A 58 4.11 -2.28 -18.14
C ALA A 58 4.46 -2.26 -16.64
N TRP A 59 5.59 -1.65 -16.24
CA TRP A 59 5.97 -1.55 -14.83
C TRP A 59 5.02 -0.65 -14.02
N ARG A 60 4.38 0.36 -14.63
CA ARG A 60 3.49 1.31 -13.96
C ARG A 60 2.27 0.68 -13.32
N TYR A 61 1.84 -0.46 -13.85
CA TYR A 61 0.72 -1.26 -13.34
C TYR A 61 1.05 -2.00 -12.03
N PHE A 62 2.32 -1.95 -11.59
CA PHE A 62 2.78 -2.60 -10.37
C PHE A 62 3.60 -1.66 -9.47
N SER A 63 4.38 -0.75 -10.06
CA SER A 63 5.33 0.10 -9.32
C SER A 63 4.65 1.06 -8.35
N HIS A 64 3.38 1.40 -8.57
CA HIS A 64 2.59 2.21 -7.64
C HIS A 64 2.52 1.57 -6.25
N ALA A 65 2.61 0.24 -6.15
CA ALA A 65 2.57 -0.47 -4.86
C ALA A 65 3.80 -0.20 -3.98
N PHE A 66 4.91 0.29 -4.53
CA PHE A 66 6.15 0.53 -3.78
C PHE A 66 6.25 1.93 -3.18
N MET A 67 5.48 2.88 -3.69
CA MET A 67 5.51 4.28 -3.23
C MET A 67 4.73 4.45 -1.92
N HIS A 68 5.24 5.27 -1.01
CA HIS A 68 4.56 5.59 0.25
C HIS A 68 4.76 7.06 0.61
N PHE A 69 3.71 7.74 1.06
CA PHE A 69 3.70 9.21 1.27
C PHE A 69 3.89 9.65 2.72
N SER A 70 3.86 8.71 3.68
CA SER A 70 4.09 9.03 5.09
C SER A 70 4.82 7.90 5.82
N LEU A 71 5.55 8.27 6.87
CA LEU A 71 6.32 7.31 7.68
C LEU A 71 5.40 6.28 8.34
N MET A 72 4.24 6.71 8.86
CA MET A 72 3.26 5.78 9.42
C MET A 72 2.73 4.84 8.34
N HIS A 73 2.40 5.37 7.15
CA HIS A 73 1.86 4.54 6.07
C HIS A 73 2.83 3.42 5.65
N ILE A 74 4.12 3.71 5.47
CA ILE A 74 5.11 2.66 5.15
C ILE A 74 5.34 1.69 6.30
N LEU A 75 5.46 2.18 7.54
CA LEU A 75 5.73 1.31 8.70
C LEU A 75 4.62 0.28 8.89
N PHE A 76 3.35 0.70 8.80
CA PHE A 76 2.23 -0.21 8.95
C PHE A 76 2.10 -1.19 7.78
N ASN A 77 2.26 -0.74 6.54
CA ASN A 77 2.22 -1.64 5.39
C ASN A 77 3.33 -2.69 5.43
N LEU A 78 4.56 -2.27 5.74
CA LEU A 78 5.69 -3.20 5.82
C LEU A 78 5.57 -4.15 7.00
N LEU A 79 5.03 -3.72 8.14
CA LEU A 79 4.75 -4.60 9.28
C LEU A 79 3.76 -5.71 8.88
N TRP A 80 2.67 -5.34 8.20
CA TRP A 80 1.65 -6.30 7.76
C TRP A 80 2.13 -7.21 6.64
N TRP A 81 2.83 -6.65 5.66
CA TRP A 81 3.48 -7.41 4.60
C TRP A 81 4.46 -8.43 5.17
N TRP A 82 5.32 -8.00 6.09
CA TRP A 82 6.30 -8.87 6.73
C TRP A 82 5.62 -9.98 7.55
N TYR A 83 4.58 -9.65 8.31
CA TYR A 83 3.86 -10.61 9.15
C TYR A 83 3.03 -11.62 8.32
N LEU A 84 2.16 -11.13 7.43
CA LEU A 84 1.24 -11.97 6.64
C LEU A 84 1.93 -12.59 5.43
N GLY A 85 2.67 -11.78 4.68
CA GLY A 85 3.43 -12.23 3.51
C GLY A 85 4.47 -13.27 3.92
N GLY A 86 5.23 -13.03 5.00
CA GLY A 86 6.18 -14.00 5.53
C GLY A 86 5.53 -15.34 5.91
N ALA A 87 4.37 -15.30 6.58
CA ALA A 87 3.62 -16.51 6.93
C ALA A 87 3.13 -17.27 5.68
N VAL A 88 2.61 -16.57 4.66
CA VAL A 88 2.16 -17.16 3.39
C VAL A 88 3.33 -17.76 2.63
N GLU A 89 4.43 -17.02 2.47
CA GLU A 89 5.62 -17.46 1.76
C GLU A 89 6.25 -18.70 2.39
N LYS A 90 6.32 -18.74 3.73
CA LYS A 90 6.93 -19.85 4.45
C LYS A 90 6.09 -21.12 4.44
N ARG A 91 4.76 -21.00 4.56
CA ARG A 91 3.88 -22.17 4.67
C ARG A 91 3.30 -22.66 3.35
N ILE A 92 3.13 -21.77 2.37
CA ILE A 92 2.54 -22.10 1.07
C ILE A 92 3.58 -22.01 -0.06
N GLY A 93 4.56 -21.12 0.08
CA GLY A 93 5.63 -20.91 -0.90
C GLY A 93 5.60 -19.54 -1.56
N SER A 94 6.77 -19.08 -2.01
CA SER A 94 6.96 -17.76 -2.64
C SER A 94 6.09 -17.56 -3.88
N GLY A 95 5.87 -18.61 -4.69
CA GLY A 95 5.04 -18.50 -5.90
C GLY A 95 3.60 -18.05 -5.61
N LYS A 96 3.01 -18.52 -4.51
CA LYS A 96 1.66 -18.08 -4.12
C LYS A 96 1.65 -16.61 -3.70
N LEU A 97 2.66 -16.17 -2.95
CA LEU A 97 2.78 -14.78 -2.52
C LEU A 97 2.96 -13.84 -3.73
N VAL A 98 3.77 -14.24 -4.72
CA VAL A 98 3.93 -13.49 -5.98
C VAL A 98 2.60 -13.34 -6.70
N VAL A 99 1.85 -14.43 -6.88
CA VAL A 99 0.54 -14.39 -7.56
C VAL A 99 -0.44 -13.47 -6.84
N ILE A 100 -0.53 -13.58 -5.50
CA ILE A 100 -1.39 -12.69 -4.71
C ILE A 100 -0.97 -11.23 -4.91
N THR A 101 0.33 -10.94 -4.84
CA THR A 101 0.88 -9.59 -4.96
C THR A 101 0.59 -8.98 -6.33
N VAL A 102 0.87 -9.71 -7.41
CA VAL A 102 0.68 -9.25 -8.79
C VAL A 102 -0.81 -8.99 -9.07
N ILE A 103 -1.69 -9.93 -8.74
CA ILE A 103 -3.13 -9.80 -9.01
C ILE A 103 -3.73 -8.67 -8.16
N SER A 104 -3.40 -8.61 -6.88
CA SER A 104 -3.95 -7.57 -5.99
C SER A 104 -3.43 -6.18 -6.31
N ALA A 105 -2.14 -6.02 -6.68
CA ALA A 105 -1.61 -4.74 -7.12
C ALA A 105 -2.35 -4.25 -8.38
N LEU A 106 -2.51 -5.11 -9.39
CA LEU A 106 -3.25 -4.77 -10.61
C LEU A 106 -4.71 -4.39 -10.36
N LEU A 107 -5.45 -5.23 -9.62
CA LEU A 107 -6.87 -5.01 -9.38
C LEU A 107 -7.10 -3.77 -8.51
N SER A 108 -6.33 -3.62 -7.43
CA SER A 108 -6.45 -2.44 -6.57
C SER A 108 -6.04 -1.16 -7.29
N GLY A 109 -4.98 -1.22 -8.10
CA GLY A 109 -4.54 -0.09 -8.92
C GLY A 109 -5.56 0.30 -9.99
N PHE A 110 -6.14 -0.68 -10.69
CA PHE A 110 -7.18 -0.43 -11.68
C PHE A 110 -8.42 0.21 -11.06
N VAL A 111 -8.91 -0.33 -9.94
CA VAL A 111 -10.05 0.23 -9.21
C VAL A 111 -9.72 1.65 -8.73
N GLN A 112 -8.56 1.85 -8.10
CA GLN A 112 -8.15 3.17 -7.60
C GLN A 112 -8.05 4.20 -8.73
N HIS A 113 -7.47 3.81 -9.88
CA HIS A 113 -7.38 4.66 -11.06
C HIS A 113 -8.76 5.09 -11.56
N GLN A 114 -9.71 4.15 -11.63
CA GLN A 114 -11.05 4.41 -12.13
C GLN A 114 -11.85 5.39 -11.25
N PHE A 115 -11.63 5.37 -9.93
CA PHE A 115 -12.40 6.20 -8.98
C PHE A 115 -11.69 7.48 -8.53
N SER A 116 -10.36 7.51 -8.47
CA SER A 116 -9.57 8.63 -7.92
C SER A 116 -8.50 9.18 -8.87
N GLY A 117 -8.33 8.58 -10.04
CA GLY A 117 -7.25 8.93 -10.96
C GLY A 117 -5.91 8.24 -10.65
N PRO A 118 -4.86 8.53 -11.42
CA PRO A 118 -3.60 7.76 -11.44
C PRO A 118 -2.60 8.11 -10.32
N TRP A 119 -2.84 9.18 -9.58
CA TRP A 119 -1.92 9.70 -8.55
C TRP A 119 -2.16 9.01 -7.20
N PHE A 120 -1.75 7.75 -7.11
CA PHE A 120 -1.82 6.98 -5.88
C PHE A 120 -0.60 6.07 -5.72
N GLY A 121 -0.42 5.56 -4.52
CA GLY A 121 0.66 4.65 -4.21
C GLY A 121 0.49 4.00 -2.84
N GLY A 122 1.04 2.79 -2.71
CA GLY A 122 1.06 2.07 -1.46
C GLY A 122 0.81 0.58 -1.63
N LEU A 123 1.37 -0.20 -0.70
CA LEU A 123 1.20 -1.65 -0.64
C LEU A 123 -0.14 -2.07 -0.01
N SER A 124 -0.97 -1.11 0.40
CA SER A 124 -2.20 -1.32 1.16
C SER A 124 -3.19 -2.27 0.48
N GLY A 125 -3.41 -2.11 -0.84
CA GLY A 125 -4.27 -3.01 -1.63
C GLY A 125 -3.80 -4.47 -1.58
N VAL A 126 -2.49 -4.69 -1.62
CA VAL A 126 -1.87 -6.01 -1.49
C VAL A 126 -2.03 -6.55 -0.07
N VAL A 127 -1.82 -5.69 0.94
CA VAL A 127 -1.98 -6.06 2.35
C VAL A 127 -3.41 -6.49 2.65
N TYR A 128 -4.44 -5.77 2.15
CA TYR A 128 -5.84 -6.17 2.34
C TYR A 128 -6.16 -7.49 1.63
N ALA A 129 -5.63 -7.70 0.42
CA ALA A 129 -5.77 -8.99 -0.26
C ALA A 129 -5.12 -10.12 0.54
N LEU A 130 -3.95 -9.90 1.15
CA LEU A 130 -3.30 -10.86 2.03
C LEU A 130 -4.11 -11.14 3.30
N MET A 131 -4.66 -10.11 3.95
CA MET A 131 -5.53 -10.28 5.10
C MET A 131 -6.74 -11.13 4.77
N GLY A 132 -7.43 -10.83 3.67
CA GLY A 132 -8.56 -11.61 3.18
C GLY A 132 -8.17 -13.05 2.85
N TYR A 133 -7.03 -13.26 2.20
CA TYR A 133 -6.52 -14.59 1.86
C TYR A 133 -6.20 -15.42 3.11
N VAL A 134 -5.45 -14.86 4.05
CA VAL A 134 -5.04 -15.52 5.31
C VAL A 134 -6.27 -15.84 6.16
N TRP A 135 -7.22 -14.92 6.27
CA TRP A 135 -8.47 -15.14 7.02
C TRP A 135 -9.31 -16.25 6.39
N LEU A 136 -9.59 -16.15 5.09
CA LEU A 136 -10.41 -17.13 4.38
C LEU A 136 -9.78 -18.52 4.39
N ARG A 137 -8.45 -18.59 4.25
CA ARG A 137 -7.71 -19.85 4.33
C ARG A 137 -7.74 -20.44 5.73
N GLY A 138 -7.57 -19.62 6.77
CA GLY A 138 -7.64 -20.09 8.15
C GLY A 138 -9.01 -20.66 8.51
N GLU A 139 -10.09 -20.09 7.97
CA GLU A 139 -11.45 -20.57 8.21
C GLU A 139 -11.78 -21.85 7.40
N ARG A 140 -11.35 -21.92 6.14
CA ARG A 140 -11.66 -23.06 5.25
C ARG A 140 -10.71 -24.24 5.38
N ASP A 141 -9.46 -23.98 5.74
CA ASP A 141 -8.39 -24.98 5.83
C ASP A 141 -7.56 -24.71 7.10
N PRO A 142 -8.11 -25.02 8.30
CA PRO A 142 -7.41 -24.81 9.57
C PRO A 142 -6.10 -25.61 9.68
N GLN A 143 -5.97 -26.69 8.89
CA GLN A 143 -4.77 -27.54 8.86
C GLN A 143 -3.60 -26.89 8.11
N SER A 144 -3.84 -25.85 7.32
CA SER A 144 -2.79 -25.09 6.62
C SER A 144 -1.78 -24.41 7.56
N GLY A 145 -2.10 -24.29 8.86
CA GLY A 145 -1.24 -23.66 9.86
C GLY A 145 -1.11 -22.13 9.71
N ILE A 146 -1.93 -21.52 8.85
CA ILE A 146 -2.05 -20.08 8.67
C ILE A 146 -3.36 -19.64 9.33
N TYR A 147 -3.26 -18.79 10.34
CA TYR A 147 -4.42 -18.23 11.02
C TYR A 147 -4.20 -16.76 11.28
N LEU A 148 -5.24 -15.96 11.04
CA LEU A 148 -5.27 -14.56 11.42
C LEU A 148 -5.92 -14.44 12.80
N GLN A 149 -5.14 -14.02 13.79
CA GLN A 149 -5.65 -13.86 15.15
C GLN A 149 -6.74 -12.79 15.17
N ARG A 150 -7.87 -13.02 15.86
CA ARG A 150 -9.05 -12.13 15.82
C ARG A 150 -8.73 -10.66 16.17
N GLY A 151 -7.79 -10.44 17.09
CA GLY A 151 -7.33 -9.08 17.44
C GLY A 151 -6.63 -8.35 16.28
N LEU A 152 -5.92 -9.08 15.43
CA LEU A 152 -5.26 -8.52 14.25
C LEU A 152 -6.29 -8.12 13.18
N ILE A 153 -7.37 -8.90 12.99
CA ILE A 153 -8.48 -8.54 12.10
C ILE A 153 -9.10 -7.21 12.54
N LEU A 154 -9.41 -7.09 13.83
CA LEU A 154 -10.00 -5.89 14.40
C LEU A 154 -9.07 -4.67 14.23
N PHE A 155 -7.77 -4.85 14.48
CA PHE A 155 -6.77 -3.80 14.25
C PHE A 155 -6.68 -3.39 12.78
N SER A 156 -6.69 -4.34 11.83
CA SER A 156 -6.70 -4.03 10.39
C SER A 156 -7.96 -3.32 9.92
N LEU A 157 -9.13 -3.64 10.49
CA LEU A 157 -10.38 -2.94 10.17
C LEU A 157 -10.36 -1.51 10.73
N VAL A 158 -9.89 -1.32 11.96
CA VAL A 158 -9.69 0.02 12.54
C VAL A 158 -8.71 0.82 11.69
N TRP A 159 -7.64 0.20 11.19
CA TRP A 159 -6.67 0.86 10.33
C TRP A 159 -7.26 1.25 8.97
N LEU A 160 -8.07 0.38 8.36
CA LEU A 160 -8.81 0.68 7.13
C LEU A 160 -9.75 1.88 7.32
N ILE A 161 -10.48 1.89 8.43
CA ILE A 161 -11.38 2.98 8.80
C ILE A 161 -10.59 4.27 9.08
N ALA A 162 -9.46 4.20 9.78
CA ALA A 162 -8.62 5.36 10.06
C ALA A 162 -8.03 5.99 8.78
N GLY A 163 -7.64 5.16 7.81
CA GLY A 163 -7.23 5.61 6.48
C GLY A 163 -8.37 6.25 5.71
N TRP A 164 -9.57 5.65 5.75
CA TRP A 164 -10.77 6.18 5.10
C TRP A 164 -11.20 7.56 5.64
N PHE A 165 -11.07 7.78 6.95
CA PHE A 165 -11.43 9.06 7.59
C PHE A 165 -10.33 10.11 7.59
N ASP A 166 -9.20 9.84 6.91
CA ASP A 166 -8.11 10.81 6.77
C ASP A 166 -7.60 11.34 8.14
N VAL A 167 -7.70 10.50 9.17
CA VAL A 167 -7.43 10.85 10.58
C VAL A 167 -5.96 11.30 10.76
N PHE A 168 -5.10 10.93 9.81
CA PHE A 168 -3.68 11.28 9.80
C PHE A 168 -3.37 12.65 9.14
N ARG A 169 -4.38 13.38 8.62
CA ARG A 169 -4.21 14.74 8.04
C ARG A 169 -3.83 15.81 9.06
N HIS A 170 -3.83 15.50 10.36
CA HIS A 170 -3.56 16.48 11.44
C HIS A 170 -2.08 16.69 11.80
N GLY A 171 -1.12 16.11 11.07
CA GLY A 171 0.33 16.36 11.26
C GLY A 171 0.89 17.54 10.45
N ASP A 172 0.12 18.14 9.54
CA ASP A 172 0.66 18.90 8.40
C ASP A 172 0.67 20.42 8.55
N ARG A 173 0.82 20.91 9.78
CA ARG A 173 1.04 22.35 10.00
C ARG A 173 2.46 22.81 9.70
N GLN A 174 3.44 21.90 9.61
CA GLN A 174 4.85 22.27 9.41
C GLN A 174 5.32 22.31 7.93
N ARG A 175 4.50 21.87 6.96
CA ARG A 175 4.91 21.75 5.54
C ARG A 175 4.23 22.73 4.57
N ARG A 176 3.18 23.45 5.00
CA ARG A 176 2.59 24.58 4.23
C ARG A 176 3.53 25.79 4.10
N ALA A 177 4.58 25.88 4.91
CA ALA A 177 5.58 26.96 4.84
C ALA A 177 6.51 26.89 3.61
N ARG A 178 6.41 25.85 2.76
CA ARG A 178 7.23 25.68 1.53
C ARG A 178 6.48 25.99 0.22
N GLY A 179 5.42 26.81 0.25
CA GLY A 179 4.81 27.37 -0.96
C GLY A 179 4.01 26.37 -1.80
N TRP A 180 3.17 25.56 -1.17
CA TRP A 180 2.40 24.51 -1.84
C TRP A 180 0.94 24.96 -2.06
N SER A 181 0.46 24.92 -3.32
CA SER A 181 -0.89 25.34 -3.73
C SER A 181 -1.71 24.25 -4.44
N GLY A 182 -1.26 22.99 -4.43
CA GLY A 182 -2.02 21.86 -4.98
C GLY A 182 -2.64 21.03 -3.85
N ASP A 183 -3.79 20.40 -4.08
CA ASP A 183 -4.33 19.39 -3.17
C ASP A 183 -3.45 18.13 -3.18
N ARG A 184 -3.37 17.40 -2.06
CA ARG A 184 -2.59 16.16 -2.00
C ARG A 184 -3.29 15.10 -2.84
N PRO A 185 -2.54 14.23 -3.53
CA PRO A 185 -3.07 12.92 -3.85
C PRO A 185 -3.36 12.18 -2.53
N GLY A 186 -4.59 11.72 -2.35
CA GLY A 186 -5.03 11.12 -1.11
C GLY A 186 -4.21 9.88 -0.72
N ASP A 187 -3.99 9.72 0.58
CA ASP A 187 -3.26 8.58 1.15
C ASP A 187 -3.98 7.28 0.76
N GLY A 188 -3.43 6.56 -0.23
CA GLY A 188 -4.06 5.45 -0.96
C GLY A 188 -4.51 4.25 -0.12
N VAL A 189 -5.56 4.43 0.67
CA VAL A 189 -6.37 3.38 1.29
C VAL A 189 -7.68 3.38 0.55
N LEU A 190 -7.73 2.67 -0.60
CA LEU A 190 -8.94 2.49 -1.42
C LEU A 190 -9.86 3.72 -1.38
N LEU A 191 -9.33 4.88 -1.78
CA LEU A 191 -10.14 6.09 -1.78
C LEU A 191 -11.07 5.97 -2.97
N ILE A 192 -12.33 5.60 -2.73
CA ILE A 192 -13.43 6.05 -3.57
C ILE A 192 -13.72 7.46 -3.03
N PRO A 193 -13.37 8.54 -3.74
CA PRO A 193 -13.72 9.86 -3.27
C PRO A 193 -15.24 9.92 -3.22
N TYR A 194 -15.77 10.46 -2.13
CA TYR A 194 -17.12 11.01 -2.12
C TYR A 194 -17.26 11.90 -3.36
N MET A 195 -18.27 11.60 -4.18
CA MET A 195 -18.64 12.38 -5.36
C MET A 195 -19.16 13.74 -4.89
N GLY A 196 -18.22 14.65 -4.61
CA GLY A 196 -18.45 16.07 -4.40
C GLY A 196 -18.31 16.78 -5.74
N GLU A 197 -19.43 16.89 -6.44
CA GLU A 197 -19.76 17.86 -7.47
C GLU A 197 -18.84 19.11 -7.42
N ASN A 198 -17.89 19.25 -8.37
CA ASN A 198 -17.29 20.52 -8.84
C ASN A 198 -16.13 20.35 -9.85
N ALA A 199 -16.14 19.31 -10.69
CA ALA A 199 -15.23 19.24 -11.85
C ALA A 199 -15.88 19.82 -13.12
N HIS A 200 -16.35 21.06 -13.04
CA HIS A 200 -16.77 21.86 -14.20
C HIS A 200 -16.59 23.34 -13.87
N LYS A 201 -15.35 23.80 -13.91
CA LYS A 201 -14.93 25.19 -14.11
C LYS A 201 -13.42 25.18 -14.06
N ASP A 202 -12.81 25.17 -15.24
CA ASP A 202 -11.53 25.81 -15.57
C ASP A 202 -11.10 25.31 -16.95
N LEU A 203 -11.92 25.62 -17.97
CA LEU A 203 -11.45 25.73 -19.34
C LEU A 203 -11.10 27.21 -19.54
N PRO A 204 -9.87 27.57 -19.93
CA PRO A 204 -9.56 28.93 -20.31
C PRO A 204 -10.34 29.25 -21.59
N THR A 205 -11.39 30.04 -21.44
CA THR A 205 -12.05 30.72 -22.54
C THR A 205 -11.21 31.95 -22.86
N GLY A 206 -10.71 32.01 -24.09
CA GLY A 206 -10.23 33.26 -24.67
C GLY A 206 -8.90 33.13 -25.40
N VAL A 207 -8.97 32.99 -26.72
CA VAL A 207 -8.27 33.91 -27.62
C VAL A 207 -9.25 34.22 -28.76
N GLY A 208 -9.55 35.51 -28.93
CA GLY A 208 -10.31 36.04 -30.06
C GLY A 208 -9.45 36.24 -31.30
#